data_AF-A0A7X6TTL7-F1
#
_entry.id   AF-A0A7X6TTL7-F1
#
_cell.length_a   1.000
_cell.length_b   1.000
_cell.length_c   1.000
_cell.angle_alpha   90.00
_cell.angle_beta   90.00
_cell.angle_gamma   90.00
#
_symmetry.space_group_name_H-M   'P 1'
#
loop_
_entity.id
_entity.type
_entity.pdbx_description
1 polymer ?
#
loop_
_entity_poly.entity_id
_entity_poly.type
_entity_poly.pdbx_seq_one_letter_code
_entity_poly.pdbx_strand_id
1 'polypeptide(L)' 'MNAYEATKRIYTISDELTILSNELGATRKETERSLIEQKINILENEFFSIKHKLEKISIPVGTL' A
#
# COMPACT_ATOMS: atom_id res chain seq x y z
N MET A 1 -0.87 9.53 -12.47
CA MET A 1 -1.66 9.21 -11.27
C MET A 1 -2.11 10.49 -10.62
N ASN A 2 -3.41 10.78 -10.63
CA ASN A 2 -4.00 11.93 -9.93
C ASN A 2 -4.32 11.57 -8.46
N ALA A 3 -4.77 12.55 -7.65
CA ALA A 3 -5.06 12.33 -6.23
C ALA A 3 -6.14 11.25 -6.01
N TYR A 4 -7.18 11.22 -6.84
CA TYR A 4 -8.23 10.21 -6.76
C TYR A 4 -7.70 8.79 -7.03
N GLU A 5 -6.90 8.61 -8.09
CA GLU A 5 -6.27 7.34 -8.43
C GLU A 5 -5.30 6.87 -7.34
N ALA A 6 -4.56 7.81 -6.74
CA ALA A 6 -3.63 7.54 -5.65
C ALA A 6 -4.38 7.05 -4.39
N THR A 7 -5.47 7.72 -4.00
CA THR A 7 -6.31 7.29 -2.89
C THR A 7 -6.95 5.93 -3.17
N LYS A 8 -7.48 5.72 -4.38
CA LYS A 8 -8.03 4.42 -4.78
C LYS A 8 -6.99 3.30 -4.66
N ARG A 9 -5.76 3.55 -5.11
CA ARG A 9 -4.68 2.57 -5.00
C ARG A 9 -4.29 2.30 -3.54
N ILE A 10 -4.26 3.31 -2.68
CA ILE A 10 -4.03 3.14 -1.23
C ILE A 10 -5.07 2.20 -0.62
N TYR A 11 -6.36 2.36 -0.95
CA TYR A 11 -7.40 1.44 -0.48
C TYR A 11 -7.16 0.01 -0.97
N THR A 12 -6.85 -0.17 -2.26
CA THR A 12 -6.56 -1.51 -2.80
C THR A 12 -5.34 -2.14 -2.12
N ILE A 13 -4.28 -1.38 -1.86
CA ILE A 13 -3.11 -1.87 -1.11
C ILE A 13 -3.51 -2.33 0.29
N SER A 14 -4.41 -1.62 0.98
CA SER A 14 -4.92 -2.02 2.29
C SER A 14 -5.66 -3.36 2.25
N ASP A 15 -6.46 -3.60 1.21
CA ASP A 15 -7.17 -4.86 1.02
C ASP A 15 -6.18 -6.01 0.74
N GLU A 16 -5.22 -5.78 -0.15
CA GLU A 16 -4.16 -6.74 -0.49
C GLU A 16 -3.31 -7.10 0.73
N LEU A 17 -2.92 -6.13 1.55
CA LEU A 17 -2.19 -6.35 2.80
C LEU A 17 -2.99 -7.19 3.81
N THR A 18 -4.29 -6.97 3.89
CA THR A 18 -5.19 -7.75 4.76
C THR A 18 -5.22 -9.22 4.32
N ILE A 19 -5.35 -9.46 3.02
CA ILE A 19 -5.33 -10.82 2.45
C ILE A 19 -3.98 -11.50 2.74
N LEU A 20 -2.87 -10.84 2.41
CA LEU A 20 -1.53 -11.39 2.63
C LEU A 20 -1.23 -11.64 4.11
N SER A 21 -1.71 -10.78 5.02
CA SER A 21 -1.55 -10.98 6.46
C SER A 21 -2.30 -12.23 6.94
N ASN A 22 -3.50 -12.47 6.42
CA ASN A 22 -4.26 -13.69 6.71
C ASN A 22 -3.57 -14.94 6.14
N GLU A 23 -3.06 -14.86 4.90
CA GLU A 23 -2.29 -15.94 4.28
C GLU A 23 -1.03 -16.25 5.11
N LEU A 24 -0.29 -15.23 5.53
CA LEU A 24 0.92 -15.37 6.36
C LEU A 24 0.62 -16.10 7.67
N GLY A 25 -0.50 -15.78 8.32
CA GLY A 25 -0.94 -16.44 9.55
C GLY A 25 -1.37 -17.90 9.35
N ALA A 26 -1.82 -18.26 8.15
CA ALA A 26 -2.25 -19.63 7.81
C ALA A 26 -1.11 -20.52 7.30
N THR A 27 -0.05 -19.93 6.74
CA THR A 27 1.07 -20.65 6.13
C THR A 27 1.96 -21.34 7.15
N ARG A 28 2.27 -22.62 6.90
CA ARG A 28 3.16 -23.44 7.74
C ARG A 28 4.56 -23.66 7.14
N LYS A 29 4.73 -23.38 5.85
CA LYS A 29 6.02 -23.55 5.17
C LYS A 29 6.81 -22.25 5.20
N GLU A 30 8.06 -22.35 5.62
CA GLU A 30 8.97 -21.20 5.73
C GLU A 30 9.20 -20.51 4.37
N THR A 31 9.30 -21.28 3.29
CA THR A 31 9.51 -20.72 1.94
C THR A 31 8.31 -19.92 1.45
N GLU A 32 7.09 -20.42 1.67
CA GLU A 32 5.85 -19.70 1.36
C GLU A 32 5.70 -18.46 2.23
N ARG A 33 6.07 -18.55 3.52
CA ARG A 33 6.08 -17.43 4.46
C ARG A 33 7.01 -16.32 3.98
N SER A 34 8.24 -16.66 3.57
CA SER A 34 9.21 -15.69 3.04
C SER A 34 8.70 -15.00 1.77
N LEU A 35 8.02 -15.73 0.88
CA LEU A 35 7.41 -15.14 -0.31
C LEU A 35 6.28 -14.15 0.04
N ILE A 36 5.45 -14.48 1.03
CA ILE A 36 4.37 -13.60 1.48
C ILE A 36 4.95 -12.33 2.13
N GLU A 37 5.97 -12.46 2.99
CA GLU A 37 6.67 -11.33 3.58
C GLU A 37 7.29 -10.41 2.52
N GLN A 38 7.88 -10.96 1.45
CA GLN A 38 8.39 -10.16 0.33
C GLN A 38 7.28 -9.39 -0.39
N LYS A 39 6.11 -10.01 -0.61
CA LYS A 39 4.96 -9.32 -1.22
C LYS A 39 4.46 -8.17 -0.35
N ILE A 40 4.38 -8.37 0.97
CA ILE A 40 4.01 -7.32 1.94
C ILE A 40 4.99 -6.15 1.84
N ASN A 41 6.30 -6.41 1.88
CA ASN A 41 7.33 -5.38 1.77
C ASN A 41 7.21 -4.56 0.47
N ILE A 42 6.85 -5.19 -0.66
CA ILE A 42 6.65 -4.49 -1.93
C ILE A 42 5.46 -3.53 -1.84
N LEU A 43 4.34 -3.98 -1.26
CA LEU A 43 3.14 -3.16 -1.10
C LEU A 43 3.33 -2.01 -0.13
N GLU A 44 4.07 -2.22 0.97
CA GLU A 44 4.43 -1.15 1.90
C GLU A 44 5.28 -0.07 1.21
N ASN A 45 6.29 -0.49 0.43
CA ASN A 45 7.09 0.45 -0.35
C ASN A 45 6.25 1.24 -1.37
N GLU A 46 5.29 0.58 -2.02
CA GLU A 46 4.36 1.25 -2.91
C GLU A 46 3.51 2.28 -2.15
N PHE A 47 2.95 1.89 -0.99
CA PHE A 47 2.17 2.78 -0.14
C PHE A 47 2.98 4.04 0.25
N PHE A 48 4.22 3.88 0.72
CA PHE A 48 5.07 5.02 1.07
C PHE A 48 5.36 5.92 -0.13
N SER A 49 5.60 5.33 -1.31
CA SER A 49 5.81 6.08 -2.56
C SER A 49 4.58 6.92 -2.93
N ILE A 50 3.37 6.36 -2.79
CA ILE A 50 2.12 7.07 -3.07
C ILE A 50 1.90 8.17 -2.02
N LYS A 51 2.08 7.86 -0.74
CA LYS A 51 1.96 8.83 0.36
C LYS A 51 2.87 10.04 0.14
N HIS A 52 4.14 9.82 -0.17
CA HIS A 52 5.08 10.92 -0.46
C HIS A 52 4.72 11.73 -1.70
N LYS A 53 4.09 11.12 -2.72
CA LYS A 53 3.58 11.86 -3.87
C LYS A 53 2.39 12.74 -3.48
N LEU A 54 1.48 12.24 -2.64
CA LEU A 54 0.32 12.98 -2.15
C LEU A 54 0.73 14.14 -1.22
N GLU A 55 1.72 13.95 -0.35
CA GLU A 55 2.26 15.01 0.52
C GLU A 55 2.81 16.21 -0.26
N LYS A 56 3.25 16.00 -1.51
CA LYS A 56 3.73 17.06 -2.41
C LYS A 56 2.60 17.80 -3.13
N ILE A 57 1.38 17.28 -3.09
CA ILE A 57 0.22 17.96 -3.69
C ILE A 57 -0.20 19.08 -2.72
N SER A 58 0.40 20.25 -2.92
CA SER A 58 -0.05 21.48 -2.26
C SER A 58 -1.40 21.86 -2.84
N ILE A 59 -2.44 21.83 -2.00
CA ILE A 59 -3.74 22.38 -2.37
C ILE A 59 -3.59 23.90 -2.17
N PRO A 60 -3.66 24.72 -3.24
CA PRO A 60 -3.65 26.16 -3.06
C PRO A 60 -4.86 26.52 -2.20
N VAL A 61 -4.60 27.06 -1.01
CA VAL A 61 -5.65 27.62 -0.17
C VAL A 61 -6.23 28.77 -0.97
N GLY A 62 -7.41 28.56 -1.55
CA GLY A 62 -8.11 29.58 -2.30
C GLY A 62 -8.25 30.82 -1.42
N THR A 63 -7.72 31.93 -1.90
CA THR A 63 -8.11 33.26 -1.43
C THR A 63 -9.58 33.41 -1.78
N LEU A 64 -10.45 33.23 -0.78
CA LEU A 64 -11.85 33.62 -0.83
C LEU A 64 -11.97 35.14 -0.82
#